data_AF-A0AAD6Z6A5-F1
#
_entry.id   AF-A0AAD6Z6A5-F1
#
_cell.length_a   1.000
_cell.length_b   1.000
_cell.length_c   1.000
_cell.angle_alpha   90.00
_cell.angle_beta   90.00
_cell.angle_gamma   90.00
#
_symmetry.space_group_name_H-M   'P 1'
#
loop_
_entity.id
_entity.type
_entity.pdbx_description
1 polymer ?
#
loop_
_entity_poly.entity_id
_entity_poly.type
_entity_poly.pdbx_seq_one_letter_code
_entity_poly.pdbx_strand_id
1 'polypeptide(L)'
;FFINASSQQTLDTAFKNIAIANKIGNSLQDALSWLSSQIEEWMLLFDNADDTSINLFPFFPRCTHGNIIITSRNPQLVAYGAMSHSKVGDIDEANAIDLLLLRAAKEKTPETAVKASEIVKELSCLPLAIVQAGAYILKLNCLDQYLYLYKQDHARLLKEHPKQSHDDYEWTVYTTWEISFKQLSKVAGQFLQMCSLLHHYSIPEAIFE
;
A
#
# COMPACT_ATOMS: atom_id res chain seq x y z
N PHE A 1 -6.28 -16.99 2.52
CA PHE A 1 -7.23 -16.02 3.11
C PHE A 1 -6.49 -14.72 3.38
N PHE A 2 -7.08 -13.60 2.94
CA PHE A 2 -6.57 -12.26 3.23
C PHE A 2 -7.21 -11.76 4.52
N ILE A 3 -6.38 -11.30 5.46
CA ILE A 3 -6.78 -10.86 6.80
C ILE A 3 -6.31 -9.42 6.96
N ASN A 4 -7.22 -8.46 7.06
CA ASN A 4 -6.86 -7.10 7.42
C ASN A 4 -6.51 -7.05 8.93
N ALA A 5 -5.23 -6.88 9.24
CA ALA A 5 -4.68 -6.87 10.58
C ALA A 5 -4.47 -5.46 11.15
N SER A 6 -5.09 -4.43 10.55
CA SER A 6 -4.96 -3.04 11.01
C SER A 6 -5.59 -2.75 12.37
N SER A 7 -6.48 -3.62 12.87
CA SER A 7 -7.11 -3.51 14.18
C SER A 7 -7.61 -4.86 14.70
N GLN A 8 -7.91 -4.93 16.01
CA GLN A 8 -8.56 -6.09 16.62
C GLN A 8 -9.91 -6.39 15.96
N GLN A 9 -10.69 -5.35 15.64
CA GLN A 9 -12.02 -5.50 15.03
C GLN A 9 -11.96 -6.09 13.63
N THR A 10 -10.97 -5.68 12.82
CA THR A 10 -10.80 -6.20 11.45
C THR A 10 -10.33 -7.65 11.46
N LEU A 11 -9.45 -8.02 12.40
CA LEU A 11 -9.05 -9.42 12.64
C LEU A 11 -10.26 -10.29 13.00
N ASP A 12 -11.02 -9.90 14.03
CA ASP A 12 -12.20 -10.65 14.48
C ASP A 12 -13.20 -10.81 13.33
N THR A 13 -13.46 -9.73 12.58
CA THR A 13 -14.38 -9.76 11.44
C THR A 13 -13.89 -10.72 10.34
N ALA A 14 -12.61 -10.69 10.01
CA ALA A 14 -12.04 -11.57 8.99
C ALA A 14 -12.18 -13.06 9.34
N PHE A 15 -11.90 -13.44 10.59
CA PHE A 15 -12.04 -14.85 11.01
C PHE A 15 -13.51 -15.28 11.13
N LYS A 16 -14.40 -14.40 11.58
CA LYS A 16 -15.85 -14.67 11.51
C LYS A 16 -16.30 -14.92 10.07
N ASN A 17 -15.82 -14.12 9.12
CA ASN A 17 -16.14 -14.29 7.71
C ASN A 17 -15.63 -15.62 7.15
N ILE A 18 -14.44 -16.09 7.56
CA ILE A 18 -13.94 -17.43 7.22
C ILE A 18 -14.89 -18.51 7.74
N ALA A 19 -15.34 -18.41 9.00
CA ALA A 19 -16.25 -19.39 9.58
C ALA A 19 -17.61 -19.42 8.87
N ILE A 20 -18.18 -18.24 8.61
CA ILE A 20 -19.48 -18.11 7.95
C ILE A 20 -19.40 -18.62 6.51
N ALA A 21 -18.38 -18.24 5.75
CA ALA A 21 -18.20 -18.66 4.36
C ALA A 21 -18.10 -20.20 4.22
N ASN A 22 -17.52 -20.86 5.22
CA ASN A 22 -17.38 -22.31 5.25
C ASN A 22 -18.53 -23.04 5.98
N LYS A 23 -19.57 -22.31 6.43
CA LYS A 23 -20.76 -22.86 7.10
C LYS A 23 -20.45 -23.70 8.36
N ILE A 24 -19.39 -23.33 9.07
CA ILE A 24 -18.90 -24.04 10.26
C ILE A 24 -19.25 -23.31 11.57
N GLY A 25 -19.83 -22.12 11.48
CA GLY A 25 -20.13 -21.27 12.62
C GLY A 25 -19.88 -19.79 12.31
N ASN A 26 -19.59 -19.02 13.34
CA ASN A 26 -19.39 -17.57 13.24
C ASN A 26 -18.39 -17.03 14.29
N SER A 27 -17.50 -17.87 14.79
CA SER A 27 -16.49 -17.50 15.78
C SER A 27 -15.06 -17.68 15.25
N LEU A 28 -14.10 -17.04 15.93
CA LEU A 28 -12.68 -17.26 15.70
C LEU A 28 -12.31 -18.74 15.86
N GLN A 29 -12.83 -19.39 16.92
CA GLN A 29 -12.51 -20.78 17.21
C GLN A 29 -13.00 -21.72 16.10
N ASP A 30 -14.18 -21.46 15.52
CA ASP A 30 -14.69 -22.26 14.39
C ASP A 30 -13.72 -22.15 13.21
N ALA A 31 -13.35 -20.92 12.83
CA ALA A 31 -12.43 -20.68 11.73
C ALA A 31 -11.06 -21.34 11.94
N LEU A 32 -10.47 -21.21 13.13
CA LEU A 32 -9.17 -21.82 13.44
C LEU A 32 -9.24 -23.35 13.47
N SER A 33 -10.31 -23.91 14.02
CA SER A 33 -10.49 -25.37 14.07
C SER A 33 -10.67 -25.95 12.67
N TRP A 34 -11.42 -25.25 11.82
CA TRP A 34 -11.58 -25.64 10.43
C TRP A 34 -10.29 -25.50 9.63
N LEU A 35 -9.55 -24.39 9.75
CA LEU A 35 -8.23 -24.25 9.12
C LEU A 35 -7.31 -25.40 9.54
N SER A 36 -7.30 -25.73 10.84
CA SER A 36 -6.47 -26.83 11.39
C SER A 36 -6.91 -28.22 10.92
N SER A 37 -8.16 -28.39 10.47
CA SER A 37 -8.69 -29.68 9.99
C SER A 37 -8.55 -29.88 8.48
N GLN A 38 -8.07 -28.88 7.74
CA GLN A 38 -7.91 -29.02 6.29
C GLN A 38 -6.76 -29.98 5.97
N ILE A 39 -6.95 -30.78 4.91
CA ILE A 39 -5.92 -31.68 4.38
C ILE A 39 -5.03 -30.91 3.39
N GLU A 40 -5.62 -29.98 2.64
CA GLU A 40 -4.93 -29.13 1.68
C GLU A 40 -4.18 -28.00 2.39
N GLU A 41 -3.06 -27.57 1.79
CA GLU A 41 -2.33 -26.40 2.28
C GLU A 41 -3.16 -25.13 2.10
N TRP A 42 -3.31 -24.39 3.19
CA TRP A 42 -3.89 -23.06 3.19
C TRP A 42 -2.81 -22.00 3.44
N MET A 43 -3.14 -20.76 3.12
CA MET A 43 -2.30 -19.61 3.43
C MET A 43 -3.12 -18.52 4.12
N LEU A 44 -2.58 -17.91 5.18
CA LEU A 44 -3.09 -16.69 5.80
C LEU A 44 -2.14 -15.55 5.48
N LEU A 45 -2.67 -14.46 4.90
CA LEU A 45 -1.94 -13.21 4.71
C LEU A 45 -2.53 -12.18 5.67
N PHE A 46 -1.79 -11.86 6.74
CA PHE A 46 -2.09 -10.77 7.66
C PHE A 46 -1.51 -9.49 7.10
N ASP A 47 -2.37 -8.61 6.61
CA ASP A 47 -1.98 -7.36 5.96
C ASP A 47 -2.13 -6.16 6.89
N ASN A 48 -1.17 -5.22 6.85
CA ASN A 48 -1.14 -4.01 7.67
C ASN A 48 -1.10 -4.25 9.19
N ALA A 49 -0.33 -5.23 9.64
CA ALA A 49 -0.20 -5.57 11.07
C ALA A 49 0.68 -4.57 11.85
N ASP A 50 0.42 -3.27 11.75
CA ASP A 50 1.33 -2.24 12.26
C ASP A 50 1.23 -1.98 13.77
N ASP A 51 0.10 -2.32 14.38
CA ASP A 51 -0.17 -2.09 15.80
C ASP A 51 0.45 -3.16 16.70
N THR A 52 1.59 -2.82 17.31
CA THR A 52 2.31 -3.70 18.24
C THR A 52 1.58 -4.02 19.53
N SER A 53 0.48 -3.32 19.85
CA SER A 53 -0.35 -3.68 21.01
C SER A 53 -1.22 -4.92 20.76
N ILE A 54 -1.40 -5.29 19.49
CA ILE A 54 -2.20 -6.46 19.09
C ILE A 54 -1.32 -7.70 19.05
N ASN A 55 -1.72 -8.72 19.83
CA ASN A 55 -1.07 -10.02 19.76
C ASN A 55 -1.70 -10.90 18.66
N LEU A 56 -0.94 -11.28 17.64
CA LEU A 56 -1.40 -12.13 16.53
C LEU A 56 -1.42 -13.64 16.85
N PHE A 57 -0.68 -14.12 17.85
CA PHE A 57 -0.61 -15.57 18.15
C PHE A 57 -1.98 -16.26 18.37
N PRO A 58 -2.97 -15.62 19.02
CA PRO A 58 -4.31 -16.20 19.15
C PRO A 58 -5.04 -16.46 17.83
N PHE A 59 -4.60 -15.83 16.73
CA PHE A 59 -5.18 -15.96 15.41
C PHE A 59 -4.47 -17.01 14.54
N PHE A 60 -3.46 -17.70 15.07
CA PHE A 60 -2.73 -18.72 14.31
C PHE A 60 -3.39 -20.10 14.51
N PRO A 61 -3.73 -20.82 13.43
CA PRO A 61 -4.21 -22.19 13.53
C PRO A 61 -3.16 -23.08 14.21
N ARG A 62 -3.58 -23.92 15.15
CA ARG A 62 -2.69 -24.82 15.89
C ARG A 62 -2.51 -26.13 15.15
N CYS A 63 -1.79 -26.10 14.03
CA CYS A 63 -1.44 -27.29 13.26
C CYS A 63 -0.02 -27.18 12.68
N THR A 64 0.45 -28.25 12.03
CA THR A 64 1.80 -28.36 11.46
C THR A 64 1.84 -28.12 9.95
N HIS A 65 0.75 -27.63 9.36
CA HIS A 65 0.61 -27.38 7.93
C HIS A 65 0.03 -25.98 7.71
N GLY A 66 0.12 -25.50 6.46
CA GLY A 66 -0.31 -24.16 6.09
C GLY A 66 0.79 -23.11 6.28
N ASN A 67 0.59 -21.96 5.63
CA ASN A 67 1.57 -20.89 5.58
C ASN A 67 0.97 -19.59 6.12
N ILE A 68 1.75 -18.83 6.88
CA ILE A 68 1.34 -17.51 7.39
C ILE A 68 2.34 -16.47 6.87
N ILE A 69 1.82 -15.46 6.18
CA ILE A 69 2.57 -14.28 5.74
C ILE A 69 2.01 -13.09 6.51
N ILE A 70 2.91 -12.25 7.03
CA ILE A 70 2.55 -11.04 7.77
C ILE A 70 3.26 -9.88 7.08
N THR A 71 2.51 -8.85 6.68
CA THR A 71 3.06 -7.58 6.17
C THR A 71 2.87 -6.51 7.23
N SER A 72 3.91 -5.70 7.44
CA SER A 72 3.86 -4.57 8.36
C SER A 72 4.97 -3.58 8.04
N ARG A 73 4.73 -2.31 8.37
CA ARG A 73 5.72 -1.25 8.41
C ARG A 73 6.55 -1.28 9.70
N ASN A 74 6.08 -1.96 10.74
CA ASN A 74 6.75 -2.00 12.03
C ASN A 74 7.80 -3.12 12.10
N PRO A 75 9.09 -2.80 12.21
CA PRO A 75 10.16 -3.81 12.24
C PRO A 75 10.11 -4.69 13.50
N GLN A 76 9.37 -4.32 14.56
CA GLN A 76 9.26 -5.15 15.77
C GLN A 76 8.48 -6.44 15.52
N LEU A 77 7.68 -6.52 14.46
CA LEU A 77 6.90 -7.72 14.13
C LEU A 77 7.74 -8.91 13.69
N VAL A 78 9.05 -8.73 13.46
CA VAL A 78 10.00 -9.83 13.24
C VAL A 78 9.93 -10.89 14.35
N ALA A 79 9.44 -10.55 15.55
CA ALA A 79 9.20 -11.50 16.64
C ALA A 79 8.26 -12.67 16.24
N TYR A 80 7.33 -12.46 15.30
CA TYR A 80 6.45 -13.52 14.79
C TYR A 80 7.12 -14.46 13.79
N GLY A 81 8.26 -14.06 13.23
CA GLY A 81 8.97 -14.78 12.16
C GLY A 81 10.48 -14.58 12.26
N ALA A 82 11.06 -14.83 13.44
CA ALA A 82 12.44 -14.45 13.77
C ALA A 82 13.51 -14.96 12.80
N MET A 83 13.25 -16.08 12.13
CA MET A 83 14.15 -16.69 11.15
C MET A 83 13.67 -16.56 9.70
N SER A 84 12.48 -15.99 9.49
CA SER A 84 11.77 -15.96 8.20
C SER A 84 11.16 -14.57 7.97
N HIS A 85 12.01 -13.54 7.94
CA HIS A 85 11.60 -12.17 7.65
C HIS A 85 12.41 -11.58 6.50
N SER A 86 11.79 -10.70 5.73
CA SER A 86 12.44 -9.97 4.65
C SER A 86 12.02 -8.51 4.71
N LYS A 87 12.98 -7.59 4.83
CA LYS A 87 12.71 -6.18 4.64
C LYS A 87 12.52 -5.93 3.14
N VAL A 88 11.31 -5.53 2.75
CA VAL A 88 11.05 -5.07 1.39
C VAL A 88 11.63 -3.66 1.27
N GLY A 89 12.70 -3.51 0.49
CA GLY A 89 13.33 -2.23 0.22
C GLY A 89 12.79 -1.56 -1.05
N ASP A 90 13.33 -0.39 -1.35
CA ASP A 90 13.08 0.29 -2.62
C ASP A 90 13.61 -0.52 -3.79
N ILE A 91 13.05 -0.27 -4.97
CA ILE A 91 13.53 -0.91 -6.21
C ILE A 91 14.83 -0.24 -6.66
N ASP A 92 15.71 -0.99 -7.31
CA ASP A 92 16.92 -0.41 -7.90
C ASP A 92 16.58 0.57 -9.03
N GLU A 93 17.51 1.48 -9.32
CA GLU A 93 17.30 2.56 -10.29
C GLU A 93 16.92 2.04 -11.68
N ALA A 94 17.47 0.90 -12.13
CA ALA A 94 17.16 0.37 -13.45
C ALA A 94 15.69 -0.10 -13.53
N ASN A 95 15.25 -0.85 -12.53
CA ASN A 95 13.84 -1.25 -12.40
C ASN A 95 12.92 -0.05 -12.17
N ALA A 96 13.39 1.00 -11.47
CA ALA A 96 12.63 2.23 -11.27
C ALA A 96 12.39 2.99 -12.58
N ILE A 97 13.43 3.12 -13.42
CA ILE A 97 13.33 3.71 -14.76
C ILE A 97 12.32 2.94 -15.61
N ASP A 98 12.43 1.61 -15.62
CA ASP A 98 11.53 0.75 -16.38
C ASP A 98 10.08 0.89 -15.91
N LEU A 99 9.86 0.92 -14.59
CA LEU A 99 8.54 1.15 -14.00
C LEU A 99 7.97 2.52 -14.40
N LEU A 100 8.76 3.59 -14.34
CA LEU A 100 8.31 4.94 -14.70
C LEU A 100 7.89 5.00 -16.17
N LEU A 101 8.76 4.54 -17.07
CA LEU A 101 8.53 4.58 -18.51
C LEU A 101 7.33 3.71 -18.91
N LEU A 102 7.19 2.53 -18.29
CA LEU A 102 6.03 1.66 -18.45
C LEU A 102 4.73 2.39 -18.06
N ARG A 103 4.71 3.01 -16.88
CA ARG A 103 3.52 3.73 -16.38
C ARG A 103 3.22 5.02 -17.13
N ALA A 104 4.24 5.67 -17.68
CA ALA A 104 4.13 6.85 -18.53
C ALA A 104 3.77 6.52 -19.99
N ALA A 105 3.69 5.23 -20.36
CA ALA A 105 3.58 4.74 -21.73
C ALA A 105 4.60 5.39 -22.68
N LYS A 106 5.87 5.41 -22.25
CA LYS A 106 7.00 5.95 -23.01
C LYS A 106 7.94 4.84 -23.42
N GLU A 107 8.42 4.91 -24.66
CA GLU A 107 9.49 4.03 -25.13
C GLU A 107 10.80 4.37 -24.41
N LYS A 108 11.61 3.34 -24.16
CA LYS A 108 12.94 3.47 -23.55
C LYS A 108 13.96 3.80 -24.65
N THR A 109 14.23 5.08 -24.83
CA THR A 109 15.33 5.60 -25.65
C THR A 109 16.44 6.12 -24.75
N PRO A 110 17.66 6.39 -25.26
CA PRO A 110 18.70 7.04 -24.47
C PRO A 110 18.25 8.37 -23.85
N GLU A 111 17.47 9.20 -24.56
CA GLU A 111 17.00 10.47 -23.99
C GLU A 111 15.95 10.27 -22.89
N THR A 112 14.94 9.40 -23.13
CA THR A 112 13.88 9.18 -22.14
C THR A 112 14.41 8.46 -20.91
N ALA A 113 15.41 7.58 -21.05
CA ALA A 113 16.07 6.92 -19.93
C ALA A 113 16.84 7.92 -19.04
N VAL A 114 17.51 8.92 -19.61
CA VAL A 114 18.18 9.98 -18.84
C VAL A 114 17.15 10.78 -18.05
N LYS A 115 16.04 11.18 -18.68
CA LYS A 115 14.97 11.92 -17.98
C LYS A 115 14.29 11.09 -16.90
N ALA A 116 14.02 9.83 -17.18
CA ALA A 116 13.47 8.90 -16.21
C ALA A 116 14.41 8.72 -15.01
N SER A 117 15.72 8.58 -15.23
CA SER A 117 16.74 8.49 -14.18
C SER A 117 16.71 9.70 -13.24
N GLU A 118 16.65 10.92 -13.79
CA GLU A 118 16.54 12.16 -13.00
C GLU A 118 15.29 12.17 -12.12
N ILE A 119 14.16 11.72 -12.67
CA ILE A 119 12.87 11.67 -11.95
C ILE A 119 12.90 10.61 -10.85
N VAL A 120 13.29 9.37 -11.15
CA VAL A 120 13.20 8.28 -10.15
C VAL A 120 14.18 8.48 -9.00
N LYS A 121 15.33 9.12 -9.24
CA LYS A 121 16.27 9.53 -8.18
C LYS A 121 15.66 10.56 -7.25
N GLU A 122 14.99 11.58 -7.81
CA GLU A 122 14.28 12.57 -7.00
C GLU A 122 13.14 11.93 -6.19
N LEU A 123 12.53 10.86 -6.73
CA LEU A 123 11.48 10.10 -6.05
C LEU A 123 12.01 8.99 -5.14
N SER A 124 13.29 9.02 -4.76
CA SER A 124 13.93 8.03 -3.88
C SER A 124 13.77 6.57 -4.34
N CYS A 125 13.59 6.35 -5.64
CA CYS A 125 13.25 5.05 -6.25
C CYS A 125 12.02 4.35 -5.62
N LEU A 126 11.12 5.11 -5.01
CA LEU A 126 9.97 4.57 -4.28
C LEU A 126 8.85 4.16 -5.26
N PRO A 127 8.46 2.86 -5.36
CA PRO A 127 7.55 2.39 -6.40
C PRO A 127 6.23 3.13 -6.48
N LEU A 128 5.63 3.48 -5.33
CA LEU A 128 4.36 4.19 -5.28
C LEU A 128 4.47 5.60 -5.89
N ALA A 129 5.50 6.36 -5.52
CA ALA A 129 5.76 7.68 -6.07
C ALA A 129 6.00 7.62 -7.58
N ILE A 130 6.76 6.62 -8.03
CA ILE A 130 7.05 6.39 -9.45
C ILE A 130 5.78 6.08 -10.25
N VAL A 131 4.89 5.22 -9.74
CA VAL A 131 3.62 4.89 -10.41
C VAL A 131 2.72 6.11 -10.53
N GLN A 132 2.65 6.94 -9.47
CA GLN A 132 1.90 8.20 -9.48
C GLN A 132 2.49 9.20 -10.48
N ALA A 133 3.81 9.37 -10.49
CA ALA A 133 4.54 10.19 -11.45
C ALA A 133 4.27 9.74 -12.89
N GLY A 134 4.37 8.44 -13.17
CA GLY A 134 4.11 7.86 -14.48
C GLY A 134 2.67 8.11 -14.94
N ALA A 135 1.69 7.95 -14.06
CA ALA A 135 0.29 8.24 -14.37
C ALA A 135 0.04 9.72 -14.69
N TYR A 136 0.68 10.63 -13.94
CA TYR A 136 0.64 12.07 -14.21
C TYR A 136 1.28 12.42 -15.55
N ILE A 137 2.47 11.88 -15.82
CA ILE A 137 3.20 12.06 -17.08
C ILE A 137 2.39 11.53 -18.26
N LEU A 138 1.76 10.37 -18.13
CA LEU A 138 0.87 9.82 -19.15
C LEU A 138 -0.30 10.76 -19.44
N LYS A 139 -0.95 11.27 -18.39
CA LYS A 139 -2.15 12.11 -18.53
C LYS A 139 -1.86 13.46 -19.20
N LEU A 140 -0.74 14.09 -18.86
CA LEU A 140 -0.38 15.42 -19.36
C LEU A 140 0.70 15.41 -20.45
N ASN A 141 1.21 14.23 -20.80
CA ASN A 141 2.28 14.03 -21.77
C ASN A 141 3.52 14.92 -21.51
N CYS A 142 4.01 14.95 -20.27
CA CYS A 142 4.96 15.97 -19.79
C CYS A 142 6.25 15.40 -19.16
N LEU A 143 6.86 14.37 -19.76
CA LEU A 143 8.07 13.74 -19.21
C LEU A 143 9.20 14.77 -18.95
N ASP A 144 9.43 15.68 -19.89
CA ASP A 144 10.51 16.67 -19.82
C ASP A 144 10.27 17.75 -18.75
N GLN A 145 9.01 18.09 -18.48
CA GLN A 145 8.64 19.14 -17.53
C GLN A 145 8.31 18.60 -16.14
N TYR A 146 8.06 17.30 -16.01
CA TYR A 146 7.58 16.69 -14.77
C TYR A 146 8.46 17.03 -13.56
N LEU A 147 9.77 16.86 -13.69
CA LEU A 147 10.70 17.09 -12.58
C LEU A 147 10.67 18.54 -12.09
N TYR A 148 10.54 19.50 -13.01
CA TYR A 148 10.41 20.91 -12.66
C TYR A 148 9.11 21.19 -11.90
N LEU A 149 7.98 20.68 -12.39
CA LEU A 149 6.67 20.83 -11.75
C LEU A 149 6.66 20.21 -10.35
N TYR A 150 7.21 19.00 -10.23
CA TYR A 150 7.36 18.31 -8.96
C TYR A 150 8.17 19.13 -7.95
N LYS A 151 9.34 19.65 -8.34
CA LYS A 151 10.20 20.44 -7.45
C LYS A 151 9.55 21.73 -6.95
N GLN A 152 8.79 22.39 -7.83
CA GLN A 152 8.05 23.59 -7.47
C GLN A 152 7.02 23.31 -6.37
N ASP A 153 6.26 22.23 -6.50
CA ASP A 153 5.24 21.86 -5.52
C ASP A 153 5.82 21.24 -4.25
N HIS A 154 6.89 20.44 -4.36
CA HIS A 154 7.62 19.89 -3.22
C HIS A 154 8.12 21.00 -2.29
N ALA A 155 8.75 22.05 -2.85
CA ALA A 155 9.27 23.18 -2.10
C ALA A 155 8.15 23.98 -1.41
N ARG A 156 7.00 24.11 -2.06
CA ARG A 156 5.82 24.78 -1.49
C ARG A 156 5.24 23.99 -0.33
N LEU A 157 5.08 22.67 -0.49
CA LEU A 157 4.55 21.78 0.54
C LEU A 157 5.40 21.74 1.80
N LEU A 158 6.72 21.63 1.65
CA LEU A 158 7.67 21.70 2.77
C LEU A 158 7.54 22.99 3.58
N LYS A 159 7.23 24.11 2.89
CA LYS A 159 7.06 25.42 3.54
C LYS A 159 5.72 25.54 4.27
N GLU A 160 4.64 25.02 3.68
CA GLU A 160 3.29 25.07 4.25
C GLU A 160 3.11 24.07 5.41
N HIS A 161 3.80 22.93 5.36
CA HIS A 161 3.69 21.85 6.33
C HIS A 161 5.09 21.38 6.78
N PRO A 162 5.77 22.10 7.69
CA PRO A 162 7.16 21.79 8.05
C PRO A 162 7.33 20.54 8.93
N LYS A 163 6.23 19.95 9.43
CA LYS A 163 6.26 18.76 10.30
C LYS A 163 5.87 17.53 9.49
N GLN A 164 6.74 16.52 9.47
CA GLN A 164 6.41 15.18 8.99
C GLN A 164 5.33 14.55 9.88
N SER A 165 4.36 13.86 9.27
CA SER A 165 3.63 12.80 9.97
C SER A 165 4.60 11.67 10.30
N HIS A 166 4.30 10.88 11.34
CA HIS A 166 5.15 9.78 11.84
C HIS A 166 5.35 8.60 10.85
N ASP A 167 4.93 8.74 9.60
CA ASP A 167 5.09 7.72 8.58
C ASP A 167 6.42 7.94 7.84
N ASP A 168 7.19 6.88 7.62
CA ASP A 168 8.47 6.88 6.90
C ASP A 168 8.36 7.30 5.41
N TYR A 169 7.15 7.64 4.95
CA TYR A 169 6.97 8.22 3.62
C TYR A 169 7.49 9.65 3.62
N GLU A 170 8.64 9.84 2.97
CA GLU A 170 9.16 11.15 2.60
C GLU A 170 8.07 12.00 1.90
N TRP A 171 8.22 13.33 1.93
CA TRP A 171 7.35 14.29 1.23
C TRP A 171 7.13 13.96 -0.25
N THR A 172 7.97 13.07 -0.80
CA THR A 172 7.88 12.45 -2.10
C THR A 172 6.48 11.96 -2.49
N VAL A 173 5.88 11.03 -1.73
CA VAL A 173 4.56 10.47 -2.10
C VAL A 173 3.47 11.50 -1.96
N TYR A 174 3.55 12.33 -0.91
CA TYR A 174 2.57 13.39 -0.71
C TYR A 174 2.60 14.41 -1.85
N THR A 175 3.80 14.77 -2.32
CA THR A 175 3.96 15.69 -3.45
C THR A 175 3.43 15.08 -4.74
N THR A 176 3.79 13.83 -5.07
CA THR A 176 3.26 13.16 -6.28
C THR A 176 1.74 13.00 -6.25
N TRP A 177 1.16 12.78 -5.07
CA TRP A 177 -0.29 12.77 -4.86
C TRP A 177 -0.90 14.17 -5.06
N GLU A 178 -0.32 15.21 -4.45
CA GLU A 178 -0.87 16.56 -4.48
C GLU A 178 -0.86 17.16 -5.89
N ILE A 179 0.24 17.03 -6.63
CA ILE A 179 0.31 17.52 -8.01
C ILE A 179 -0.77 16.85 -8.88
N SER A 180 -1.04 15.57 -8.63
CA SER A 180 -2.08 14.80 -9.32
C SER A 180 -3.48 15.24 -8.88
N PHE A 181 -3.68 15.50 -7.58
CA PHE A 181 -4.95 15.98 -7.03
C PHE A 181 -5.36 17.32 -7.63
N LYS A 182 -4.41 18.23 -7.88
CA LYS A 182 -4.67 19.53 -8.52
C LYS A 182 -5.17 19.41 -9.97
N GLN A 183 -4.94 18.29 -10.64
CA GLN A 183 -5.44 18.05 -12.01
C GLN A 183 -6.87 17.53 -12.02
N LEU A 184 -7.46 17.24 -10.86
CA LEU A 184 -8.83 16.75 -10.78
C LEU A 184 -9.83 17.86 -11.08
N SER A 185 -10.98 17.48 -11.64
CA SER A 185 -12.13 18.36 -11.66
C SER A 185 -12.58 18.67 -10.23
N LYS A 186 -13.26 19.80 -10.03
CA LYS A 186 -13.81 20.17 -8.72
C LYS A 186 -14.66 19.05 -8.10
N VAL A 187 -15.48 18.39 -8.93
CA VAL A 187 -16.36 17.29 -8.49
C VAL A 187 -15.54 16.07 -8.05
N ALA A 188 -14.52 15.68 -8.82
CA ALA A 188 -13.66 14.55 -8.46
C ALA A 188 -12.85 14.84 -7.17
N GLY A 189 -12.35 16.07 -7.01
CA GLY A 189 -11.67 16.49 -5.78
C GLY A 189 -12.59 16.44 -4.56
N GLN A 190 -13.83 16.94 -4.68
CA GLN A 190 -14.84 16.87 -3.61
C GLN A 190 -15.21 15.42 -3.27
N PHE A 191 -15.35 14.56 -4.27
CA PHE A 191 -15.62 13.14 -4.06
C PHE A 191 -14.51 12.48 -3.23
N LEU A 192 -13.24 12.68 -3.58
CA LEU A 192 -12.12 12.13 -2.81
C LEU A 192 -12.06 12.68 -1.38
N GLN A 193 -12.41 13.95 -1.17
CA GLN A 193 -12.52 14.51 0.18
C GLN A 193 -13.62 13.83 1.00
N MET A 194 -14.75 13.49 0.40
CA MET A 194 -15.77 12.68 1.09
C MET A 194 -15.24 11.28 1.41
N CYS A 195 -14.54 10.63 0.48
CA CYS A 195 -13.92 9.33 0.72
C CYS A 195 -12.91 9.35 1.88
N SER A 196 -12.22 10.47 2.12
CA SER A 196 -11.29 10.59 3.26
C SER A 196 -11.95 10.56 4.64
N LEU A 197 -13.28 10.72 4.71
CA LEU A 197 -14.06 10.60 5.95
C LEU A 197 -14.54 9.16 6.20
N LEU A 198 -14.31 8.27 5.24
CA LEU A 198 -14.72 6.87 5.29
C LEU A 198 -13.53 5.99 5.68
N HIS A 199 -13.83 4.76 6.08
CA HIS A 199 -12.78 3.76 6.27
C HIS A 199 -12.07 3.50 4.93
N HIS A 200 -10.74 3.48 4.94
CA HIS A 200 -9.91 3.36 3.73
C HIS A 200 -10.06 2.00 2.99
N TYR A 201 -10.78 1.06 3.60
CA TYR A 201 -11.03 -0.29 3.08
C TYR A 201 -12.53 -0.51 2.90
N SER A 202 -12.92 -1.09 1.75
CA SER A 202 -14.29 -1.49 1.41
C SER A 202 -15.33 -0.38 1.57
N ILE A 203 -15.07 0.79 0.98
CA ILE A 203 -16.05 1.87 0.87
C ILE A 203 -17.26 1.35 0.05
N PRO A 204 -18.48 1.28 0.61
CA PRO A 204 -19.64 0.74 -0.11
C PRO A 204 -20.11 1.71 -1.20
N GLU A 205 -20.27 1.24 -2.44
CA GLU A 205 -20.73 2.08 -3.56
C GLU A 205 -22.14 2.67 -3.34
N ALA A 206 -23.00 1.93 -2.63
CA ALA A 206 -24.38 2.30 -2.34
C ALA A 206 -24.54 3.60 -1.52
N ILE A 207 -23.47 4.14 -0.92
CA ILE A 207 -23.53 5.45 -0.24
C ILE A 207 -23.46 6.64 -1.22
N PHE A 208 -23.11 6.37 -2.47
CA PHE A 208 -22.96 7.37 -3.53
C PHE A 208 -24.06 7.30 -4.60
N GLU A 209 -24.98 6.35 -4.45
CA GLU A 209 -26.21 6.19 -5.24
C GLU A 209 -27.36 7.01 -4.63
#